data_AF-A0AAJ4XC56-F1
#
_entry.id   AF-A0AAJ4XC56-F1
#
_cell.length_a   1.000
_cell.length_b   1.000
_cell.length_c   1.000
_cell.angle_alpha   90.00
_cell.angle_beta   90.00
_cell.angle_gamma   90.00
#
_symmetry.space_group_name_H-M   'P 1'
#
loop_
_entity.id
_entity.type
_entity.pdbx_description
1 polymer ?
#
loop_
_entity_poly.entity_id
_entity_poly.type
_entity_poly.pdbx_seq_one_letter_code
_entity_poly.pdbx_strand_id
1 'polypeptide(L)'
;MIKYKIEGSYYTIDGQEVIVNTQVFEDKCPIFARQNAVNSFLCLKEVILSNNVIDFESNFKIIIPSSTYRLKSRKGKIIHGRLPSKPQYTEIQLCYYLDDDEDYGYTIDFLGLIDSEIVDDVTLNLKNEYEYYIENNLETSSLERITSYSYDLYEHENIIDPNTFWFMQTTFDISITKNKFWWMSNEELEAYCLANINIYKKNNLEFDISIGENRNIEFKPSLYYNFNLGKLTLGTTYFVAKSICSFLNSDGGKLFVGVRDDKEIQGLEDFDFAVVPEGMDKKDFFRKNFDKAISYYFSKTVWPYINGEFEIIDGKTIFIVEVKPSGYPVFLLNKTKSNDNSLKIIKEFYVRAIASSRKIEEIEEIILYIFNRWGKSNR
;
A
#
# COMPACT_ATOMS: atom_id res chain seq x y z
N MET A 1 34.17 6.27 -31.53
CA MET A 1 33.49 7.56 -31.21
C MET A 1 32.01 7.27 -31.04
N ILE A 2 31.28 7.94 -30.13
CA ILE A 2 29.84 7.69 -29.96
C ILE A 2 29.09 8.26 -31.17
N LYS A 3 28.36 7.40 -31.88
CA LYS A 3 27.54 7.77 -33.03
C LYS A 3 26.07 7.56 -32.68
N TYR A 4 25.29 8.63 -32.69
CA TYR A 4 23.82 8.53 -32.63
C TYR A 4 23.27 8.43 -34.04
N LYS A 5 22.22 7.65 -34.24
CA LYS A 5 21.62 7.40 -35.54
C LYS A 5 20.12 7.40 -35.41
N ILE A 6 19.45 8.18 -36.25
CA ILE A 6 18.00 8.08 -36.37
C ILE A 6 17.71 6.97 -37.39
N GLU A 7 17.01 5.95 -36.93
CA GLU A 7 16.62 4.80 -37.73
C GLU A 7 15.10 4.80 -37.90
N GLY A 8 14.65 4.78 -39.14
CA GLY A 8 13.25 4.53 -39.46
C GLY A 8 13.12 3.11 -40.00
N SER A 9 12.09 2.38 -39.62
CA SER A 9 11.75 1.13 -40.29
C SER A 9 10.31 1.17 -40.79
N TYR A 10 10.06 0.56 -41.94
CA TYR A 10 8.70 0.38 -42.43
C TYR A 10 8.51 -1.03 -42.98
N TYR A 11 7.29 -1.52 -42.89
CA TYR A 11 6.94 -2.82 -43.43
C TYR A 11 6.41 -2.67 -44.86
N THR A 12 6.93 -3.48 -45.78
CA THR A 12 6.39 -3.59 -47.14
C THR A 12 5.00 -4.24 -47.12
N ILE A 13 4.29 -4.16 -48.26
CA ILE A 13 2.96 -4.79 -48.41
C ILE A 13 3.01 -6.30 -48.13
N ASP A 14 4.16 -6.93 -48.40
CA ASP A 14 4.40 -8.36 -48.18
C ASP A 14 4.88 -8.68 -46.75
N GLY A 15 4.92 -7.69 -45.86
CA GLY A 15 5.26 -7.85 -44.44
C GLY A 15 6.75 -7.97 -44.16
N GLN A 16 7.63 -7.61 -45.11
CA GLN A 16 9.07 -7.50 -44.86
C GLN A 16 9.39 -6.16 -44.21
N GLU A 17 10.14 -6.18 -43.12
CA GLU A 17 10.66 -4.96 -42.51
C GLU A 17 11.83 -4.43 -43.35
N VAL A 18 11.78 -3.14 -43.67
CA VAL A 18 12.84 -2.41 -44.35
C VAL A 18 13.34 -1.33 -43.42
N ILE A 19 14.60 -1.46 -43.03
CA ILE A 19 15.31 -0.49 -42.21
C ILE A 19 15.86 0.61 -43.12
N VAL A 20 15.57 1.86 -42.79
CA VAL A 20 16.03 3.06 -43.47
C VAL A 20 16.72 3.96 -42.45
N ASN A 21 18.03 4.07 -42.62
CA ASN A 21 18.86 4.96 -41.82
C ASN A 21 18.67 6.38 -42.33
N THR A 22 18.27 7.30 -41.46
CA THR A 22 17.95 8.67 -41.91
C THR A 22 19.11 9.63 -41.70
N GLN A 23 19.83 9.54 -40.57
CA GLN A 23 20.99 10.39 -40.31
C GLN A 23 21.84 9.85 -39.15
N VAL A 24 23.16 10.08 -39.20
CA VAL A 24 24.12 9.80 -38.12
C VAL A 24 24.67 11.13 -37.57
N PHE A 25 24.84 11.20 -36.25
CA PHE A 25 25.31 12.36 -35.49
C PHE A 25 26.48 11.93 -34.61
N GLU A 26 27.62 12.61 -34.77
CA GLU A 26 28.86 12.30 -34.06
C GLU A 26 29.43 13.59 -33.48
N ASP A 27 29.89 13.56 -32.22
CA ASP A 27 30.58 14.66 -31.57
C ASP A 27 31.57 14.13 -30.52
N LYS A 28 32.62 14.89 -30.23
CA LYS A 28 33.57 14.59 -29.14
C LYS A 28 32.92 14.78 -27.77
N CYS A 29 31.96 15.71 -27.66
CA CYS A 29 31.11 15.90 -26.51
C CYS A 29 29.75 15.22 -26.80
N PRO A 30 29.49 14.08 -26.19
CA PRO A 30 28.33 13.26 -26.54
C PRO A 30 26.99 13.86 -26.08
N ILE A 31 27.00 14.84 -25.17
CA ILE A 31 25.82 15.68 -24.88
C ILE A 31 25.38 16.40 -26.15
N PHE A 32 26.32 16.96 -26.92
CA PHE A 32 26.01 17.65 -28.17
C PHE A 32 25.63 16.67 -29.28
N ALA A 33 26.27 15.50 -29.38
CA ALA A 33 25.87 14.47 -30.33
C ALA A 33 24.41 14.00 -30.08
N ARG A 34 24.06 13.74 -28.81
CA ARG A 34 22.71 13.37 -28.37
C ARG A 34 21.71 14.47 -28.63
N GLN A 35 22.04 15.71 -28.24
CA GLN A 35 21.18 16.87 -28.46
C GLN A 35 20.86 17.08 -29.94
N ASN A 36 21.86 16.96 -30.81
CA ASN A 36 21.69 17.13 -32.24
C ASN A 36 20.81 16.03 -32.84
N ALA A 37 21.04 14.78 -32.46
CA ALA A 37 20.24 13.67 -32.92
C ALA A 37 18.76 13.79 -32.50
N VAL A 38 18.52 14.22 -31.26
CA VAL A 38 17.17 14.46 -30.73
C VAL A 38 16.50 15.64 -31.43
N ASN A 39 17.20 16.75 -31.62
CA ASN A 39 16.64 17.90 -32.33
C ASN A 39 16.20 17.51 -33.74
N SER A 40 17.05 16.77 -34.46
CA SER A 40 16.70 16.24 -35.78
C SER A 40 15.53 15.26 -35.74
N PHE A 41 15.45 14.40 -34.72
CA PHE A 41 14.31 13.50 -34.52
C PHE A 41 13.01 14.25 -34.24
N LEU A 42 13.03 15.28 -33.39
CA LEU A 42 11.87 16.12 -33.10
C LEU A 42 11.42 16.91 -34.32
N CYS A 43 12.35 17.45 -35.12
CA CYS A 43 12.00 18.10 -36.38
C CYS A 43 11.39 17.10 -37.38
N LEU A 44 11.93 15.88 -37.49
CA LEU A 44 11.37 14.84 -38.34
C LEU A 44 9.95 14.45 -37.88
N LYS A 45 9.75 14.31 -36.56
CA LYS A 45 8.44 14.11 -35.94
C LYS A 45 7.49 15.25 -36.32
N GLU A 46 7.86 16.51 -36.14
CA GLU A 46 7.01 17.67 -36.49
C GLU A 46 6.62 17.69 -37.98
N VAL A 47 7.57 17.41 -38.88
CA VAL A 47 7.30 17.30 -40.32
C VAL A 47 6.28 16.21 -40.61
N ILE A 48 6.41 15.04 -39.97
CA ILE A 48 5.46 13.93 -40.12
C ILE A 48 4.09 14.29 -39.53
N LEU A 49 4.05 14.91 -38.35
CA LEU A 49 2.84 15.35 -37.65
C LEU A 49 2.07 16.43 -38.43
N SER A 50 2.77 17.30 -39.16
CA SER A 50 2.15 18.35 -39.98
C SER A 50 1.39 17.83 -41.20
N ASN A 51 1.48 16.52 -41.49
CA ASN A 51 0.81 15.87 -42.59
C ASN A 51 -0.52 15.25 -42.11
N ASN A 52 -1.66 15.88 -42.46
CA ASN A 52 -3.03 15.65 -41.95
C ASN A 52 -3.65 14.24 -42.10
N VAL A 53 -2.87 13.21 -42.45
CA VAL A 53 -3.36 11.85 -42.71
C VAL A 53 -3.41 11.00 -41.43
N ILE A 54 -2.65 11.35 -40.39
CA ILE A 54 -2.49 10.56 -39.16
C ILE A 54 -2.94 11.40 -37.95
N ASP A 55 -3.94 10.92 -37.21
CA ASP A 55 -4.44 11.54 -35.98
C ASP A 55 -3.70 10.94 -34.77
N PHE A 56 -2.78 11.69 -34.20
CA PHE A 56 -1.82 11.19 -33.20
C PHE A 56 -2.32 11.24 -31.76
N GLU A 57 -3.02 12.31 -31.36
CA GLU A 57 -3.50 12.46 -29.97
C GLU A 57 -4.49 11.36 -29.57
N SER A 58 -5.32 10.91 -30.51
CA SER A 58 -6.29 9.83 -30.27
C SER A 58 -5.66 8.43 -30.23
N ASN A 59 -4.50 8.23 -30.85
CA ASN A 59 -3.86 6.92 -30.97
C ASN A 59 -2.70 6.71 -29.98
N PHE A 60 -2.10 7.79 -29.47
CA PHE A 60 -0.92 7.72 -28.60
C PHE A 60 -1.11 8.71 -27.44
N LYS A 61 -1.71 8.23 -26.33
CA LYS A 61 -1.73 8.98 -25.07
C LYS A 61 -0.28 9.15 -24.60
N ILE A 62 0.19 10.39 -24.61
CA ILE A 62 1.53 10.73 -24.13
C ILE A 62 1.56 10.53 -22.62
N ILE A 63 2.25 9.49 -22.17
CA ILE A 63 2.70 9.32 -20.80
C ILE A 63 4.19 9.02 -20.90
N ILE A 64 5.01 10.09 -20.89
CA ILE A 64 6.49 10.07 -20.95
C ILE A 64 7.03 9.60 -22.34
N PRO A 65 8.03 10.26 -22.95
CA PRO A 65 8.29 10.11 -24.38
C PRO A 65 9.01 8.80 -24.71
N SER A 66 8.28 7.72 -25.02
CA SER A 66 8.86 6.55 -25.67
C SER A 66 9.67 6.98 -26.90
N SER A 67 10.97 6.62 -26.95
CA SER A 67 11.87 6.89 -28.09
C SER A 67 11.35 6.30 -29.40
N THR A 68 10.40 5.38 -29.25
CA THR A 68 9.81 4.59 -30.31
C THR A 68 8.44 5.15 -30.65
N TYR A 69 8.34 5.81 -31.80
CA TYR A 69 7.05 6.28 -32.33
C TYR A 69 6.58 5.31 -33.40
N ARG A 70 5.56 4.52 -33.05
CA ARG A 70 4.92 3.60 -34.00
C ARG A 70 3.82 4.30 -34.76
N LEU A 71 4.04 4.60 -36.03
CA LEU A 71 3.06 5.22 -36.92
C LEU A 71 2.18 4.14 -37.57
N LYS A 72 0.85 4.34 -37.55
CA LYS A 72 -0.08 3.52 -38.35
C LYS A 72 -0.33 4.18 -39.71
N SER A 73 0.01 3.50 -40.81
CA SER A 73 -0.34 3.97 -42.16
C SER A 73 -1.84 3.79 -42.45
N ARG A 74 -2.48 4.81 -43.02
CA ARG A 74 -3.92 4.79 -43.39
C ARG A 74 -4.21 4.10 -44.74
N LYS A 75 -3.21 3.58 -45.46
CA LYS A 75 -3.38 2.92 -46.77
C LYS A 75 -3.01 1.44 -46.74
N GLY A 76 -3.85 0.64 -46.09
CA GLY A 76 -3.94 -0.81 -46.30
C GLY A 76 -5.36 -1.16 -46.72
N LYS A 77 -5.65 -1.10 -48.02
CA LYS A 77 -6.90 -1.62 -48.58
C LYS A 77 -7.00 -3.09 -48.16
N ILE A 78 -8.07 -3.46 -47.46
CA ILE A 78 -8.38 -4.85 -47.11
C ILE A 78 -8.45 -5.64 -48.43
N ILE A 79 -7.44 -6.46 -48.71
CA ILE A 79 -7.55 -7.54 -49.68
C ILE A 79 -8.00 -8.76 -48.87
N HIS A 80 -9.17 -9.30 -49.18
CA HIS A 80 -9.69 -10.51 -48.56
C HIS A 80 -8.74 -11.69 -48.82
N GLY A 81 -7.82 -11.93 -47.89
CA GLY A 81 -6.90 -13.07 -47.87
C GLY A 81 -5.89 -12.90 -46.74
N ARG A 82 -6.00 -13.75 -45.70
CA ARG A 82 -5.12 -13.89 -44.51
C ARG A 82 -4.35 -12.61 -44.08
N LEU A 83 -4.80 -12.01 -42.99
CA LEU A 83 -4.02 -11.06 -42.18
C LEU A 83 -2.60 -11.62 -41.92
N PRO A 84 -1.52 -10.85 -42.13
CA PRO A 84 -0.20 -11.21 -41.63
C PRO A 84 -0.22 -11.20 -40.10
N SER A 85 0.44 -12.17 -39.47
CA SER A 85 0.55 -12.31 -38.01
C SER A 85 1.44 -11.27 -37.32
N LYS A 86 1.91 -10.24 -38.03
CA LYS A 86 2.67 -9.11 -37.49
C LYS A 86 1.98 -7.79 -37.83
N PRO A 87 1.89 -6.84 -36.89
CA PRO A 87 1.21 -5.59 -37.14
C PRO A 87 2.04 -4.66 -38.04
N GLN A 88 1.41 -4.09 -39.07
CA GLN A 88 2.05 -3.20 -40.05
C GLN A 88 2.20 -1.78 -39.49
N TYR A 89 3.22 -1.56 -38.65
CA TYR A 89 3.60 -0.23 -38.19
C TYR A 89 4.77 0.31 -39.01
N THR A 90 4.90 1.63 -39.12
CA THR A 90 6.14 2.29 -39.53
C THR A 90 6.73 2.90 -38.28
N GLU A 91 7.96 2.54 -37.95
CA GLU A 91 8.62 2.95 -36.71
C GLU A 91 9.68 3.99 -37.01
N ILE A 92 9.82 4.99 -36.14
CA ILE A 92 11.00 5.85 -36.12
C ILE A 92 11.52 5.81 -34.69
N GLN A 93 12.80 5.46 -34.58
CA GLN A 93 13.52 5.28 -33.34
C GLN A 93 14.88 5.98 -33.41
N LEU A 94 15.35 6.41 -32.25
CA LEU A 94 16.69 6.97 -32.08
C LEU A 94 17.61 5.87 -31.54
N CYS A 95 18.56 5.44 -32.34
CA CYS A 95 19.52 4.38 -32.01
C CYS A 95 20.93 4.99 -31.83
N TYR A 96 21.87 4.24 -31.26
CA TYR A 96 23.30 4.61 -31.27
C TYR A 96 24.14 3.33 -31.35
N TYR A 97 25.39 3.46 -31.79
CA TYR A 97 26.31 2.33 -31.90
C TYR A 97 27.75 2.75 -31.53
N LEU A 98 28.54 1.79 -31.03
CA LEU A 98 29.95 1.95 -30.65
C LEU A 98 30.83 1.18 -31.65
N ASP A 99 31.45 1.90 -32.59
CA ASP A 99 32.33 1.40 -33.67
C ASP A 99 31.73 0.30 -34.58
N ASP A 100 32.38 0.03 -35.71
CA ASP A 100 31.82 -0.63 -36.92
C ASP A 100 31.49 -2.14 -36.78
N ASP A 101 31.44 -2.71 -35.57
CA ASP A 101 31.09 -4.12 -35.35
C ASP A 101 29.60 -4.26 -35.00
N GLU A 102 28.82 -4.75 -35.97
CA GLU A 102 27.36 -4.99 -35.89
C GLU A 102 26.96 -6.08 -34.87
N ASP A 103 27.90 -6.73 -34.18
CA ASP A 103 27.67 -7.96 -33.42
C ASP A 103 27.56 -7.80 -31.88
N TYR A 104 27.81 -6.61 -31.32
CA TYR A 104 27.56 -6.31 -29.90
C TYR A 104 26.71 -5.05 -29.75
N GLY A 105 25.43 -5.16 -30.13
CA GLY A 105 24.48 -4.05 -30.08
C GLY A 105 24.01 -3.74 -28.65
N TYR A 106 24.65 -2.79 -27.98
CA TYR A 106 23.98 -2.05 -26.91
C TYR A 106 22.92 -1.15 -27.58
N THR A 107 21.64 -1.46 -27.46
CA THR A 107 20.54 -0.60 -27.94
C THR A 107 20.24 0.45 -26.87
N ILE A 108 20.27 1.76 -27.20
CA ILE A 108 19.62 2.78 -26.35
C ILE A 108 18.13 2.71 -26.67
N ASP A 109 17.32 2.31 -25.70
CA ASP A 109 15.94 2.80 -25.58
C ASP A 109 15.88 3.65 -24.30
N PHE A 110 15.35 4.87 -24.42
CA PHE A 110 15.35 5.89 -23.38
C PHE A 110 16.74 6.27 -22.82
N LEU A 111 17.34 7.28 -23.47
CA LEU A 111 18.21 8.29 -22.88
C LEU A 111 19.52 7.83 -22.19
N GLY A 112 19.94 6.57 -22.32
CA GLY A 112 21.26 6.09 -21.86
C GLY A 112 21.54 4.61 -22.19
N LEU A 113 22.75 4.10 -21.91
CA LEU A 113 23.23 2.79 -22.41
C LEU A 113 22.51 1.61 -21.73
N ILE A 114 22.09 0.61 -22.51
CA ILE A 114 21.49 -0.64 -22.00
C ILE A 114 22.34 -1.83 -22.42
N ASP A 115 22.70 -2.69 -21.46
CA ASP A 115 23.12 -4.07 -21.76
C ASP A 115 21.88 -4.87 -22.20
N SER A 116 21.98 -5.57 -23.33
CA SER A 116 20.87 -6.17 -24.11
C SER A 116 19.93 -7.13 -23.35
N GLU A 117 20.20 -7.39 -22.08
CA GLU A 117 19.42 -8.26 -21.19
C GLU A 117 18.65 -7.52 -20.06
N ILE A 118 18.74 -6.18 -19.91
CA ILE A 118 18.22 -5.46 -18.72
C ILE A 118 17.47 -4.13 -19.04
N VAL A 119 16.13 -4.15 -18.92
CA VAL A 119 15.22 -3.08 -18.38
C VAL A 119 15.02 -1.72 -19.09
N ASP A 120 13.75 -1.27 -19.16
CA ASP A 120 13.24 0.02 -19.63
C ASP A 120 13.24 1.16 -18.54
N ASP A 121 14.33 1.36 -17.78
CA ASP A 121 14.41 2.40 -16.70
C ASP A 121 15.34 3.55 -17.09
N VAL A 122 14.76 4.72 -17.37
CA VAL A 122 15.48 5.96 -17.75
C VAL A 122 16.62 6.31 -16.76
N THR A 123 16.41 6.06 -15.46
CA THR A 123 17.40 6.40 -14.43
C THR A 123 18.58 5.44 -14.48
N LEU A 124 18.31 4.14 -14.68
CA LEU A 124 19.33 3.12 -14.81
C LEU A 124 20.16 3.30 -16.10
N ASN A 125 19.49 3.65 -17.20
CA ASN A 125 20.13 3.89 -18.48
C ASN A 125 21.09 5.09 -18.44
N LEU A 126 20.63 6.19 -17.83
CA LEU A 126 21.45 7.38 -17.59
C LEU A 126 22.64 7.11 -16.66
N LYS A 127 22.47 6.22 -15.67
CA LYS A 127 23.55 5.76 -14.79
C LYS A 127 24.58 4.92 -15.57
N ASN A 128 24.14 3.96 -16.37
CA ASN A 128 25.03 3.10 -17.15
C ASN A 128 25.85 3.92 -18.17
N GLU A 129 25.21 4.90 -18.80
CA GLU A 129 25.92 5.86 -19.66
C GLU A 129 27.00 6.60 -18.88
N TYR A 130 26.69 7.08 -17.68
CA TYR A 130 27.68 7.73 -16.83
C TYR A 130 28.84 6.79 -16.46
N GLU A 131 28.55 5.56 -16.02
CA GLU A 131 29.58 4.59 -15.63
C GLU A 131 30.54 4.30 -16.78
N TYR A 132 30.01 4.11 -18.00
CA TYR A 132 30.83 3.94 -19.20
C TYR A 132 31.79 5.12 -19.44
N TYR A 133 31.34 6.36 -19.20
CA TYR A 133 32.18 7.53 -19.43
C TYR A 133 33.32 7.62 -18.43
N ILE A 134 33.03 7.31 -17.16
CA ILE A 134 34.04 7.24 -16.12
C ILE A 134 35.06 6.15 -16.44
N GLU A 135 34.62 4.96 -16.80
CA GLU A 135 35.49 3.82 -17.14
C GLU A 135 36.41 4.13 -18.32
N ASN A 136 35.93 4.92 -19.28
CA ASN A 136 36.68 5.27 -20.49
C ASN A 136 37.39 6.64 -20.44
N ASN A 137 37.45 7.28 -19.26
CA ASN A 137 38.07 8.61 -19.07
C ASN A 137 37.52 9.70 -20.01
N LEU A 138 36.21 9.69 -20.27
CA LEU A 138 35.51 10.69 -21.08
C LEU A 138 35.07 11.88 -20.22
N GLU A 139 34.73 13.01 -20.84
CA GLU A 139 34.35 14.23 -20.11
C GLU A 139 33.01 14.08 -19.40
N THR A 140 33.00 14.31 -18.08
CA THR A 140 31.80 14.25 -17.22
C THR A 140 31.57 15.57 -16.45
N SER A 141 31.86 16.72 -17.06
CA SER A 141 31.89 18.03 -16.37
C SER A 141 30.51 18.56 -15.95
N SER A 142 29.42 18.04 -16.53
CA SER A 142 28.03 18.45 -16.28
C SER A 142 27.22 17.33 -15.60
N LEU A 143 27.42 17.14 -14.29
CA LEU A 143 26.75 16.10 -13.51
C LEU A 143 25.47 16.58 -12.82
N GLU A 144 24.46 15.71 -12.79
CA GLU A 144 23.24 15.85 -11.99
C GLU A 144 22.96 14.59 -11.18
N ARG A 145 22.18 14.75 -10.08
CA ARG A 145 21.83 13.66 -9.15
C ARG A 145 20.33 13.45 -9.10
N ILE A 146 19.88 12.21 -9.26
CA ILE A 146 18.48 11.80 -9.09
C ILE A 146 18.38 10.69 -8.04
N THR A 147 17.33 10.77 -7.24
CA THR A 147 16.94 9.74 -6.29
C THR A 147 15.56 9.22 -6.68
N SER A 148 15.46 7.94 -7.01
CA SER A 148 14.22 7.29 -7.45
C SER A 148 14.20 5.83 -6.99
N TYR A 149 13.01 5.22 -7.01
CA TYR A 149 12.91 3.76 -6.93
C TYR A 149 13.02 3.20 -8.36
N SER A 150 13.39 1.93 -8.49
CA SER A 150 13.45 1.24 -9.78
C SER A 150 12.29 0.25 -9.88
N TYR A 151 11.70 0.11 -11.08
CA TYR A 151 10.52 -0.73 -11.33
C TYR A 151 10.80 -2.22 -11.09
N ASP A 152 11.89 -2.76 -11.64
CA ASP A 152 12.18 -4.20 -11.51
C ASP A 152 12.64 -4.61 -10.12
N LEU A 153 13.28 -3.69 -9.38
CA LEU A 153 13.58 -3.92 -7.96
C LEU A 153 12.31 -3.99 -7.12
N TYR A 154 11.20 -3.41 -7.58
CA TYR A 154 9.90 -3.52 -6.93
C TYR A 154 9.17 -4.82 -7.28
N GLU A 155 9.29 -5.33 -8.52
CA GLU A 155 8.65 -6.60 -8.92
C GLU A 155 9.37 -7.85 -8.38
N HIS A 156 10.70 -7.80 -8.21
CA HIS A 156 11.49 -8.98 -7.89
C HIS A 156 11.94 -9.10 -6.43
N GLU A 157 12.04 -8.00 -5.68
CA GLU A 157 12.46 -8.00 -4.29
C GLU A 157 11.54 -7.06 -3.49
N ASN A 158 11.10 -7.45 -2.30
CA ASN A 158 10.24 -6.60 -1.46
C ASN A 158 10.84 -5.19 -1.33
N ILE A 159 10.06 -4.16 -1.66
CA ILE A 159 10.36 -2.70 -1.61
C ILE A 159 11.79 -2.41 -1.14
N ILE A 160 12.74 -2.33 -2.08
CA ILE A 160 14.08 -1.84 -1.78
C ILE A 160 14.02 -0.32 -1.62
N ASP A 161 14.75 0.21 -0.64
CA ASP A 161 14.93 1.65 -0.43
C ASP A 161 15.30 2.39 -1.73
N PRO A 162 14.92 3.68 -1.86
CA PRO A 162 15.22 4.43 -3.08
C PRO A 162 16.72 4.54 -3.26
N ASN A 163 17.17 4.34 -4.49
CA ASN A 163 18.58 4.46 -4.84
C ASN A 163 18.88 5.86 -5.38
N THR A 164 20.10 6.31 -5.12
CA THR A 164 20.59 7.61 -5.62
C THR A 164 21.68 7.37 -6.65
N PHE A 165 21.46 7.90 -7.85
CA PHE A 165 22.37 7.71 -8.98
C PHE A 165 22.87 9.05 -9.51
N TRP A 166 24.09 9.03 -10.03
CA TRP A 166 24.68 10.14 -10.79
C TRP A 166 24.47 9.90 -12.27
N PHE A 167 24.17 10.97 -12.99
CA PHE A 167 24.06 10.92 -14.44
C PHE A 167 24.52 12.24 -15.07
N MET A 168 24.78 12.16 -16.37
CA MET A 168 25.12 13.33 -17.18
C MET A 168 23.89 14.21 -17.38
N GLN A 169 24.04 15.51 -17.13
CA GLN A 169 22.98 16.49 -17.38
C GLN A 169 22.39 16.28 -18.77
N THR A 170 21.07 16.28 -18.82
CA THR A 170 20.33 16.08 -20.05
C THR A 170 19.31 17.18 -20.25
N THR A 171 19.02 17.50 -21.50
CA THR A 171 18.11 18.58 -21.87
C THR A 171 16.65 18.17 -21.91
N PHE A 172 16.35 16.92 -21.56
CA PHE A 172 14.98 16.42 -21.43
C PHE A 172 14.38 16.78 -20.09
N ASP A 173 13.08 17.02 -20.08
CA ASP A 173 12.33 17.07 -18.82
C ASP A 173 12.16 15.66 -18.26
N ILE A 174 13.04 15.31 -17.33
CA ILE A 174 12.99 14.07 -16.53
C ILE A 174 12.40 14.33 -15.13
N SER A 175 11.66 15.42 -14.92
CA SER A 175 11.09 15.75 -13.61
C SER A 175 10.19 14.65 -13.05
N ILE A 176 9.50 13.90 -13.91
CA ILE A 176 8.62 12.80 -13.53
C ILE A 176 9.35 11.62 -12.88
N THR A 177 10.60 11.33 -13.30
CA THR A 177 11.40 10.23 -12.72
C THR A 177 11.91 10.55 -11.31
N LYS A 178 11.78 11.81 -10.86
CA LYS A 178 12.08 12.22 -9.48
C LYS A 178 10.99 11.83 -8.48
N ASN A 179 9.84 11.36 -8.94
CA ASN A 179 8.79 10.83 -8.06
C ASN A 179 9.16 9.44 -7.55
N LYS A 180 8.78 9.14 -6.30
CA LYS A 180 9.12 7.86 -5.65
C LYS A 180 8.62 6.63 -6.42
N PHE A 181 7.46 6.72 -7.07
CA PHE A 181 6.91 5.65 -7.90
C PHE A 181 6.52 6.23 -9.25
N TRP A 182 7.51 6.67 -10.03
CA TRP A 182 7.28 7.39 -11.28
C TRP A 182 6.48 6.60 -12.33
N TRP A 183 6.46 5.28 -12.20
CA TRP A 183 5.69 4.35 -13.03
C TRP A 183 4.25 4.12 -12.57
N MET A 184 3.85 4.64 -11.39
CA MET A 184 2.49 4.54 -10.88
C MET A 184 1.80 5.90 -10.98
N SER A 185 0.53 5.89 -11.40
CA SER A 185 -0.35 7.03 -11.15
C SER A 185 -0.59 7.19 -9.64
N ASN A 186 -1.00 8.40 -9.23
CA ASN A 186 -1.35 8.66 -7.83
C ASN A 186 -2.49 7.75 -7.34
N GLU A 187 -3.45 7.43 -8.22
CA GLU A 187 -4.60 6.56 -7.92
C GLU A 187 -4.16 5.11 -7.69
N GLU A 188 -3.24 4.59 -8.51
CA GLU A 188 -2.68 3.25 -8.34
C GLU A 188 -1.85 3.14 -7.06
N LEU A 189 -1.07 4.18 -6.73
CA LEU A 189 -0.28 4.22 -5.52
C LEU A 189 -1.15 4.20 -4.25
N GLU A 190 -2.24 4.97 -4.24
CA GLU A 190 -3.20 4.98 -3.15
C GLU A 190 -3.86 3.60 -2.96
N ALA A 191 -4.30 2.97 -4.05
CA ALA A 191 -4.89 1.64 -4.01
C ALA A 191 -3.90 0.58 -3.47
N TYR A 192 -2.64 0.62 -3.92
CA TYR A 192 -1.59 -0.29 -3.43
C TYR A 192 -1.32 -0.12 -1.94
N CYS A 193 -1.26 1.12 -1.45
CA CYS A 193 -1.03 1.40 -0.02
C CYS A 193 -2.17 0.86 0.84
N LEU A 194 -3.43 1.08 0.43
CA LEU A 194 -4.62 0.61 1.14
C LEU A 194 -4.70 -0.93 1.18
N ALA A 195 -4.41 -1.60 0.06
CA ALA A 195 -4.42 -3.06 0.00
C ALA A 195 -3.40 -3.67 0.97
N ASN A 196 -2.17 -3.14 0.98
CA ASN A 196 -1.13 -3.62 1.88
C ASN A 196 -1.47 -3.36 3.35
N ILE A 197 -1.97 -2.17 3.71
CA ILE A 197 -2.39 -1.87 5.09
C ILE A 197 -3.42 -2.90 5.58
N ASN A 198 -4.41 -3.24 4.76
CA ASN A 198 -5.43 -4.21 5.13
C ASN A 198 -4.88 -5.64 5.29
N ILE A 199 -3.95 -6.06 4.42
CA ILE A 199 -3.25 -7.35 4.55
C ILE A 199 -2.45 -7.39 5.85
N TYR A 200 -1.64 -6.37 6.13
CA TYR A 200 -0.88 -6.27 7.38
C TYR A 200 -1.79 -6.27 8.60
N LYS A 201 -2.91 -5.54 8.57
CA LYS A 201 -3.89 -5.51 9.66
C LYS A 201 -4.50 -6.88 9.90
N LYS A 202 -4.95 -7.56 8.84
CA LYS A 202 -5.55 -8.90 8.93
C LYS A 202 -4.57 -9.92 9.51
N ASN A 203 -3.35 -9.97 8.97
CA ASN A 203 -2.30 -10.87 9.46
C ASN A 203 -1.98 -10.61 10.95
N ASN A 204 -2.02 -9.36 11.38
CA ASN A 204 -1.79 -9.00 12.79
C ASN A 204 -2.93 -9.50 13.70
N LEU A 205 -4.19 -9.46 13.25
CA LEU A 205 -5.31 -9.99 14.03
C LEU A 205 -5.28 -11.51 14.16
N GLU A 206 -4.99 -12.23 13.07
CA GLU A 206 -4.83 -13.70 13.10
C GLU A 206 -3.64 -14.10 13.98
N PHE A 207 -2.55 -13.33 13.92
CA PHE A 207 -1.40 -13.50 14.81
C PHE A 207 -1.75 -13.28 16.29
N ASP A 208 -2.46 -12.19 16.61
CA ASP A 208 -2.95 -11.91 17.97
C ASP A 208 -3.78 -13.07 18.53
N ILE A 209 -4.69 -13.61 17.71
CA ILE A 209 -5.50 -14.79 18.07
C ILE A 209 -4.62 -16.03 18.29
N SER A 210 -3.62 -16.24 17.42
CA SER A 210 -2.71 -17.38 17.52
C SER A 210 -1.87 -17.36 18.80
N ILE A 211 -1.47 -16.18 19.29
CA ILE A 211 -0.76 -16.04 20.58
C ILE A 211 -1.68 -16.49 21.71
N GLY A 212 -2.96 -16.09 21.66
CA GLY A 212 -3.94 -16.40 22.69
C GLY A 212 -4.04 -15.35 23.79
N GLU A 213 -4.92 -15.60 24.77
CA GLU A 213 -5.13 -14.70 25.89
C GLU A 213 -3.82 -14.42 26.65
N ASN A 214 -3.58 -13.14 26.91
CA ASN A 214 -2.39 -12.67 27.60
C ASN A 214 -2.67 -11.31 28.27
N ARG A 215 -1.63 -10.56 28.60
CA ARG A 215 -1.78 -9.30 29.34
C ARG A 215 -2.57 -8.26 28.53
N ASN A 216 -2.52 -8.31 27.21
CA ASN A 216 -3.13 -7.34 26.33
C ASN A 216 -4.19 -7.95 25.40
N ILE A 217 -4.42 -9.26 25.47
CA ILE A 217 -5.42 -9.97 24.65
C ILE A 217 -6.38 -10.73 25.57
N GLU A 218 -7.67 -10.57 25.32
CA GLU A 218 -8.74 -11.30 26.00
C GLU A 218 -9.76 -11.77 24.97
N PHE A 219 -10.28 -12.99 25.13
CA PHE A 219 -11.32 -13.55 24.29
C PHE A 219 -12.64 -13.64 25.06
N LYS A 220 -13.73 -13.37 24.35
CA LYS A 220 -15.08 -13.60 24.84
C LYS A 220 -15.90 -14.23 23.73
N PRO A 221 -16.60 -15.34 23.98
CA PRO A 221 -17.38 -16.01 22.93
C PRO A 221 -18.62 -15.20 22.51
N SER A 222 -19.06 -14.25 23.34
CA SER A 222 -20.25 -13.42 23.10
C SER A 222 -20.20 -12.13 23.91
N LEU A 223 -21.06 -11.17 23.55
CA LEU A 223 -21.27 -9.96 24.35
C LEU A 223 -22.42 -10.13 25.35
N TYR A 224 -23.53 -10.73 24.92
CA TYR A 224 -24.72 -10.94 25.76
C TYR A 224 -25.17 -12.41 25.85
N TYR A 225 -24.84 -13.24 24.86
CA TYR A 225 -25.35 -14.61 24.81
C TYR A 225 -24.77 -15.48 25.92
N ASN A 226 -25.63 -15.97 26.83
CA ASN A 226 -25.23 -16.90 27.88
C ASN A 226 -25.45 -18.34 27.43
N PHE A 227 -24.37 -19.06 27.14
CA PHE A 227 -24.41 -20.43 26.63
C PHE A 227 -25.06 -21.43 27.59
N ASN A 228 -24.93 -21.23 28.90
CA ASN A 228 -25.54 -22.12 29.89
C ASN A 228 -27.07 -21.94 29.96
N LEU A 229 -27.55 -20.73 29.71
CA LEU A 229 -28.98 -20.39 29.80
C LEU A 229 -29.67 -20.35 28.44
N GLY A 230 -28.92 -20.47 27.34
CA GLY A 230 -29.42 -20.38 25.97
C GLY A 230 -30.11 -19.04 25.63
N LYS A 231 -29.77 -17.96 26.34
CA LYS A 231 -30.44 -16.65 26.19
C LYS A 231 -29.51 -15.49 26.46
N LEU A 232 -29.91 -14.29 26.03
CA LEU A 232 -29.16 -13.07 26.36
C LEU A 232 -29.29 -12.73 27.84
N THR A 233 -28.18 -12.34 28.46
CA THR A 233 -28.19 -11.87 29.83
C THR A 233 -27.30 -10.64 30.01
N LEU A 234 -27.77 -9.69 30.81
CA LEU A 234 -26.94 -8.58 31.27
C LEU A 234 -25.72 -9.08 32.07
N GLY A 235 -25.85 -10.21 32.77
CA GLY A 235 -24.75 -10.86 33.47
C GLY A 235 -23.58 -11.24 32.55
N THR A 236 -23.82 -11.56 31.27
CA THR A 236 -22.74 -11.82 30.30
C THR A 236 -21.96 -10.54 30.00
N THR A 237 -22.66 -9.41 29.83
CA THR A 237 -22.02 -8.11 29.52
C THR A 237 -21.10 -7.61 30.64
N TYR A 238 -21.34 -8.03 31.88
CA TYR A 238 -20.46 -7.75 33.01
C TYR A 238 -19.05 -8.29 32.79
N PHE A 239 -18.89 -9.48 32.20
CA PHE A 239 -17.56 -10.05 31.95
C PHE A 239 -16.78 -9.26 30.91
N VAL A 240 -17.46 -8.81 29.84
CA VAL A 240 -16.88 -7.88 28.84
C VAL A 240 -16.46 -6.58 29.52
N ALA A 241 -17.36 -5.97 30.29
CA ALA A 241 -17.07 -4.72 30.98
C ALA A 241 -15.94 -4.86 32.01
N LYS A 242 -15.88 -5.97 32.74
CA LYS A 242 -14.76 -6.31 33.64
C LYS A 242 -13.42 -6.35 32.90
N SER A 243 -13.37 -7.00 31.73
CA SER A 243 -12.15 -7.05 30.91
C SER A 243 -11.74 -5.66 30.44
N ILE A 244 -12.68 -4.86 29.93
CA ILE A 244 -12.44 -3.45 29.55
C ILE A 244 -11.93 -2.62 30.73
N CYS A 245 -12.55 -2.74 31.91
CA CYS A 245 -12.10 -2.03 33.12
C CYS A 245 -10.66 -2.38 33.48
N SER A 246 -10.31 -3.67 33.40
CA SER A 246 -8.94 -4.11 33.67
C SER A 246 -7.93 -3.57 32.66
N PHE A 247 -8.29 -3.46 31.37
CA PHE A 247 -7.43 -2.85 30.36
C PHE A 247 -7.26 -1.35 30.56
N LEU A 248 -8.33 -0.62 30.86
CA LEU A 248 -8.28 0.82 31.16
C LEU A 248 -7.33 1.13 32.32
N ASN A 249 -7.33 0.30 33.36
CA ASN A 249 -6.46 0.47 34.54
C ASN A 249 -5.05 -0.13 34.37
N SER A 250 -4.76 -0.73 33.21
CA SER A 250 -3.49 -1.39 32.89
C SER A 250 -2.99 -0.88 31.54
N ASP A 251 -2.16 -1.63 30.83
CA ASP A 251 -1.43 -1.14 29.66
C ASP A 251 -2.28 -1.11 28.37
N GLY A 252 -3.61 -1.12 28.51
CA GLY A 252 -4.55 -1.31 27.40
C GLY A 252 -4.58 -2.75 26.88
N GLY A 253 -5.29 -2.96 25.78
CA GLY A 253 -5.39 -4.27 25.14
C GLY A 253 -6.50 -4.36 24.09
N LYS A 254 -6.65 -5.54 23.52
CA LYS A 254 -7.71 -5.91 22.59
C LYS A 254 -8.57 -7.01 23.21
N LEU A 255 -9.89 -6.80 23.16
CA LEU A 255 -10.89 -7.79 23.49
C LEU A 255 -11.53 -8.30 22.21
N PHE A 256 -11.43 -9.61 21.94
CA PHE A 256 -12.05 -10.24 20.78
C PHE A 256 -13.36 -10.90 21.20
N VAL A 257 -14.48 -10.37 20.69
CA VAL A 257 -15.82 -10.90 20.94
C VAL A 257 -16.26 -11.76 19.76
N GLY A 258 -16.74 -12.97 20.03
CA GLY A 258 -16.98 -14.01 19.03
C GLY A 258 -15.82 -15.00 18.88
N VAL A 259 -14.89 -15.01 19.84
CA VAL A 259 -13.75 -15.94 19.90
C VAL A 259 -13.80 -16.70 21.22
N ARG A 260 -13.65 -18.02 21.16
CA ARG A 260 -13.65 -18.89 22.35
C ARG A 260 -12.26 -18.94 22.99
N ASP A 261 -12.20 -19.36 24.25
CA ASP A 261 -10.96 -19.46 25.02
C ASP A 261 -9.96 -20.45 24.39
N ASP A 262 -10.43 -21.41 23.60
CA ASP A 262 -9.62 -22.36 22.82
C ASP A 262 -9.15 -21.80 21.47
N LYS A 263 -9.28 -20.48 21.25
CA LYS A 263 -8.92 -19.74 20.03
C LYS A 263 -9.81 -20.00 18.83
N GLU A 264 -10.89 -20.79 18.99
CA GLU A 264 -11.85 -20.99 17.91
C GLU A 264 -12.56 -19.67 17.57
N ILE A 265 -12.51 -19.28 16.29
CA ILE A 265 -13.37 -18.23 15.75
C ILE A 265 -14.79 -18.78 15.69
N GLN A 266 -15.60 -18.45 16.69
CA GLN A 266 -16.99 -18.90 16.77
C GLN A 266 -17.91 -18.03 15.91
N GLY A 267 -17.62 -16.73 15.86
CA GLY A 267 -18.48 -15.74 15.20
C GLY A 267 -19.65 -15.27 16.06
N LEU A 268 -20.34 -14.24 15.59
CA LEU A 268 -21.50 -13.63 16.24
C LEU A 268 -22.84 -14.09 15.63
N GLU A 269 -22.78 -14.70 14.44
CA GLU A 269 -23.92 -15.03 13.58
C GLU A 269 -25.01 -15.84 14.29
N ASP A 270 -24.61 -16.94 14.94
CA ASP A 270 -25.51 -17.90 15.58
C ASP A 270 -25.87 -17.52 17.03
N PHE A 271 -25.33 -16.41 17.54
CA PHE A 271 -25.43 -16.03 18.95
C PHE A 271 -25.92 -14.58 19.11
N ASP A 272 -25.02 -13.62 19.26
CA ASP A 272 -25.38 -12.22 19.48
C ASP A 272 -26.17 -11.60 18.30
N PHE A 273 -26.01 -12.11 17.09
CA PHE A 273 -26.79 -11.70 15.92
C PHE A 273 -28.10 -12.47 15.75
N ALA A 274 -28.23 -13.67 16.32
CA ALA A 274 -29.42 -14.50 16.18
C ALA A 274 -30.67 -13.90 16.88
N VAL A 275 -30.44 -12.97 17.79
CA VAL A 275 -31.46 -12.31 18.62
C VAL A 275 -31.89 -10.94 18.09
N VAL A 276 -31.30 -10.50 16.97
CA VAL A 276 -31.62 -9.22 16.34
C VAL A 276 -33.03 -9.31 15.76
N PRO A 277 -33.94 -8.37 16.09
CA PRO A 277 -35.28 -8.34 15.51
C PRO A 277 -35.24 -8.31 13.98
N GLU A 278 -36.21 -8.98 13.35
CA GLU A 278 -36.34 -8.99 11.90
C GLU A 278 -36.47 -7.57 11.34
N GLY A 279 -35.77 -7.29 10.24
CA GLY A 279 -35.75 -5.97 9.60
C GLY A 279 -34.78 -4.95 10.22
N MET A 280 -34.03 -5.30 11.28
CA MET A 280 -32.94 -4.46 11.80
C MET A 280 -31.58 -4.88 11.25
N ASP A 281 -30.69 -3.90 11.05
CA ASP A 281 -29.28 -4.17 10.78
C ASP A 281 -28.60 -4.77 12.02
N LYS A 282 -28.01 -5.95 11.85
CA LYS A 282 -27.39 -6.73 12.93
C LYS A 282 -26.20 -6.02 13.56
N LYS A 283 -25.36 -5.37 12.74
CA LYS A 283 -24.13 -4.68 13.20
C LYS A 283 -24.49 -3.41 13.97
N ASP A 284 -25.44 -2.64 13.48
CA ASP A 284 -25.92 -1.44 14.17
C ASP A 284 -26.63 -1.76 15.48
N PHE A 285 -27.44 -2.82 15.50
CA PHE A 285 -28.09 -3.30 16.72
C PHE A 285 -27.06 -3.71 17.77
N PHE A 286 -26.04 -4.46 17.37
CA PHE A 286 -24.96 -4.89 18.25
C PHE A 286 -24.15 -3.69 18.78
N ARG A 287 -23.73 -2.75 17.93
CA ARG A 287 -23.03 -1.52 18.36
C ARG A 287 -23.84 -0.73 19.39
N LYS A 288 -25.12 -0.49 19.14
CA LYS A 288 -26.01 0.19 20.10
C LYS A 288 -26.12 -0.53 21.43
N ASN A 289 -26.11 -1.86 21.44
CA ASN A 289 -26.19 -2.64 22.68
C ASN A 289 -24.84 -2.74 23.39
N PHE A 290 -23.72 -2.77 22.65
CA PHE A 290 -22.39 -2.53 23.21
C PHE A 290 -22.34 -1.16 23.90
N ASP A 291 -22.85 -0.11 23.25
CA ASP A 291 -22.88 1.23 23.84
C ASP A 291 -23.68 1.31 25.14
N LYS A 292 -24.83 0.62 25.17
CA LYS A 292 -25.64 0.48 26.38
C LYS A 292 -24.89 -0.30 27.47
N ALA A 293 -24.17 -1.37 27.12
CA ALA A 293 -23.39 -2.14 28.07
C ALA A 293 -22.27 -1.28 28.69
N ILE A 294 -21.50 -0.55 27.87
CA ILE A 294 -20.47 0.37 28.37
C ILE A 294 -21.08 1.46 29.24
N SER A 295 -22.16 2.10 28.78
CA SER A 295 -22.87 3.14 29.56
C SER A 295 -23.49 2.61 30.85
N TYR A 296 -23.77 1.31 30.93
CA TYR A 296 -24.31 0.68 32.13
C TYR A 296 -23.26 0.57 33.24
N TYR A 297 -22.02 0.21 32.87
CA TYR A 297 -20.93 -0.09 33.81
C TYR A 297 -19.92 1.04 33.98
N PHE A 298 -19.92 2.07 33.13
CA PHE A 298 -18.91 3.12 33.15
C PHE A 298 -19.50 4.52 33.09
N SER A 299 -18.71 5.48 33.58
CA SER A 299 -18.91 6.90 33.27
C SER A 299 -18.63 7.16 31.78
N LYS A 300 -19.29 8.16 31.19
CA LYS A 300 -19.05 8.60 29.80
C LYS A 300 -17.61 9.05 29.53
N THR A 301 -16.81 9.29 30.57
CA THR A 301 -15.42 9.71 30.42
C THR A 301 -14.52 8.63 29.81
N VAL A 302 -14.95 7.36 29.78
CA VAL A 302 -14.14 6.26 29.19
C VAL A 302 -14.16 6.22 27.66
N TRP A 303 -15.11 6.89 27.00
CA TRP A 303 -15.32 6.80 25.56
C TRP A 303 -14.09 7.08 24.68
N PRO A 304 -13.22 8.06 25.00
CA PRO A 304 -12.00 8.31 24.20
C PRO A 304 -10.99 7.16 24.21
N TYR A 305 -11.12 6.22 25.15
CA TYR A 305 -10.20 5.10 25.33
C TYR A 305 -10.72 3.78 24.75
N ILE A 306 -11.95 3.74 24.24
CA ILE A 306 -12.58 2.51 23.77
C ILE A 306 -12.97 2.69 22.30
N ASN A 307 -12.43 1.83 21.43
CA ASN A 307 -12.82 1.75 20.03
C ASN A 307 -13.30 0.34 19.72
N GLY A 308 -14.44 0.19 19.04
CA GLY A 308 -15.06 -1.10 18.75
C GLY A 308 -15.42 -1.24 17.28
N GLU A 309 -14.85 -2.24 16.61
CA GLU A 309 -15.06 -2.48 15.18
C GLU A 309 -15.36 -3.93 14.85
N PHE A 310 -16.06 -4.14 13.73
CA PHE A 310 -16.30 -5.48 13.19
C PHE A 310 -15.19 -5.88 12.24
N GLU A 311 -14.77 -7.14 12.34
CA GLU A 311 -13.82 -7.76 11.42
C GLU A 311 -14.36 -9.12 10.97
N ILE A 312 -13.92 -9.58 9.81
CA ILE A 312 -14.27 -10.91 9.27
C ILE A 312 -12.99 -11.76 9.25
N ILE A 313 -12.99 -12.84 10.03
CA ILE A 313 -11.90 -13.81 10.09
C ILE A 313 -12.51 -15.19 9.82
N ASP A 314 -11.91 -15.95 8.91
CA ASP A 314 -12.41 -17.26 8.47
C ASP A 314 -13.90 -17.27 8.07
N GLY A 315 -14.35 -16.18 7.43
CA GLY A 315 -15.75 -16.01 6.98
C GLY A 315 -16.76 -15.74 8.09
N LYS A 316 -16.30 -15.60 9.34
CA LYS A 316 -17.13 -15.33 10.52
C LYS A 316 -16.92 -13.90 11.00
N THR A 317 -18.00 -13.25 11.42
CA THR A 317 -17.95 -11.89 11.95
C THR A 317 -17.57 -11.91 13.43
N ILE A 318 -16.53 -11.17 13.79
CA ILE A 318 -16.16 -10.92 15.18
C ILE A 318 -16.22 -9.41 15.48
N PHE A 319 -16.26 -9.05 16.75
CA PHE A 319 -16.20 -7.66 17.20
C PHE A 319 -14.97 -7.44 18.07
N ILE A 320 -14.06 -6.58 17.64
CA ILE A 320 -12.81 -6.29 18.34
C ILE A 320 -12.95 -4.95 19.04
N VAL A 321 -12.69 -4.96 20.35
CA VAL A 321 -12.65 -3.76 21.17
C VAL A 321 -11.21 -3.46 21.53
N GLU A 322 -10.67 -2.40 20.95
CA GLU A 322 -9.38 -1.83 21.34
C GLU A 322 -9.59 -0.88 22.52
N VAL A 323 -8.84 -1.11 23.59
CA VAL A 323 -8.89 -0.34 24.83
C VAL A 323 -7.53 0.27 25.10
N LYS A 324 -7.46 1.61 25.11
CA LYS A 324 -6.26 2.35 25.47
C LYS A 324 -6.14 2.47 27.00
N PRO A 325 -4.91 2.53 27.54
CA PRO A 325 -4.71 2.82 28.96
C PRO A 325 -5.33 4.17 29.32
N SER A 326 -6.10 4.22 30.42
CA SER A 326 -6.70 5.45 30.92
C SER A 326 -5.66 6.34 31.60
N GLY A 327 -5.80 7.65 31.43
CA GLY A 327 -4.99 8.65 32.16
C GLY A 327 -5.36 8.79 33.65
N TYR A 328 -6.37 8.07 34.12
CA TYR A 328 -6.86 8.10 35.52
C TYR A 328 -7.47 6.75 35.91
N PRO A 329 -7.59 6.43 37.22
CA PRO A 329 -8.22 5.19 37.67
C PRO A 329 -9.70 5.11 37.32
N VAL A 330 -10.11 3.98 36.75
CA VAL A 330 -11.48 3.70 36.33
C VAL A 330 -12.09 2.61 37.23
N PHE A 331 -13.26 2.90 37.79
CA PHE A 331 -14.04 1.90 38.54
C PHE A 331 -15.19 1.39 37.67
N LEU A 332 -15.40 0.07 37.71
CA LEU A 332 -16.60 -0.57 37.18
C LEU A 332 -17.78 -0.27 38.12
N LEU A 333 -18.88 0.23 37.58
CA LEU A 333 -20.09 0.59 38.32
C LEU A 333 -21.09 -0.57 38.26
N ASN A 334 -20.90 -1.56 39.13
CA ASN A 334 -21.78 -2.71 39.20
C ASN A 334 -23.06 -2.37 39.96
N LYS A 335 -24.23 -2.64 39.36
CA LYS A 335 -25.53 -2.29 39.92
C LYS A 335 -26.19 -3.55 40.46
N THR A 336 -26.34 -3.62 41.78
CA THR A 336 -27.00 -4.74 42.47
C THR A 336 -28.31 -4.29 43.11
N LYS A 337 -29.25 -5.22 43.27
CA LYS A 337 -30.46 -4.95 44.04
C LYS A 337 -30.15 -5.11 45.52
N SER A 338 -30.50 -4.10 46.31
CA SER A 338 -30.47 -4.16 47.77
C SER A 338 -31.71 -4.91 48.29
N ASN A 339 -31.68 -5.28 49.57
CA ASN A 339 -32.78 -6.00 50.24
C ASN A 339 -34.12 -5.23 50.21
N ASP A 340 -34.06 -3.90 50.05
CA ASP A 340 -35.21 -3.00 49.92
C ASP A 340 -35.63 -2.73 48.46
N ASN A 341 -35.15 -3.54 47.50
CA ASN A 341 -35.32 -3.35 46.06
C ASN A 341 -34.75 -2.04 45.49
N SER A 342 -34.02 -1.25 46.28
CA SER A 342 -33.29 -0.09 45.77
C SER A 342 -32.07 -0.53 44.95
N LEU A 343 -31.68 0.29 43.97
CA LEU A 343 -30.51 0.03 43.14
C LEU A 343 -29.26 0.52 43.87
N LYS A 344 -28.41 -0.41 44.33
CA LYS A 344 -27.11 -0.11 44.93
C LYS A 344 -26.02 -0.16 43.87
N ILE A 345 -25.19 0.88 43.81
CA ILE A 345 -24.01 0.92 42.92
C ILE A 345 -22.79 0.53 43.74
N ILE A 346 -22.14 -0.58 43.36
CA ILE A 346 -20.87 -1.04 43.88
C ILE A 346 -19.77 -0.62 42.91
N LYS A 347 -18.78 0.10 43.40
CA LYS A 347 -17.59 0.46 42.62
C LYS A 347 -16.56 -0.65 42.77
N GLU A 348 -16.18 -1.27 41.67
CA GLU A 348 -15.21 -2.37 41.64
C GLU A 348 -13.97 -1.93 40.87
N PHE A 349 -12.78 -2.20 41.41
CA PHE A 349 -11.52 -1.85 40.78
C PHE A 349 -10.86 -3.11 40.20
N TYR A 350 -10.73 -3.15 38.88
CA TYR A 350 -10.11 -4.27 38.18
C TYR A 350 -8.79 -3.84 37.56
N VAL A 351 -7.81 -4.71 37.66
CA VAL A 351 -6.51 -4.58 36.99
C VAL A 351 -6.20 -5.85 36.19
N ARG A 352 -5.33 -5.73 35.21
CA ARG A 352 -4.91 -6.85 34.37
C ARG A 352 -3.70 -7.52 34.99
N ALA A 353 -3.84 -8.81 35.30
CA ALA A 353 -2.70 -9.66 35.67
C ALA A 353 -2.04 -10.22 34.39
N ILE A 354 -1.55 -11.46 34.41
CA ILE A 354 -0.92 -12.08 33.24
C ILE A 354 -1.95 -12.39 32.14
N ALA A 355 -3.02 -13.11 32.45
CA ALA A 355 -4.08 -13.42 31.48
C ALA A 355 -5.49 -13.32 32.09
N SER A 356 -5.62 -12.64 33.23
CA SER A 356 -6.89 -12.55 33.95
C SER A 356 -7.15 -11.16 34.49
N SER A 357 -8.41 -10.73 34.47
CA SER A 357 -8.86 -9.51 35.13
C SER A 357 -9.08 -9.79 36.62
N ARG A 358 -8.24 -9.17 37.47
CA ARG A 358 -8.24 -9.35 38.92
C ARG A 358 -8.86 -8.14 39.60
N LYS A 359 -9.75 -8.41 40.56
CA LYS A 359 -10.33 -7.39 41.42
C LYS A 359 -9.33 -7.10 42.54
N ILE A 360 -9.08 -5.84 42.81
CA ILE A 360 -8.43 -5.42 44.06
C ILE A 360 -9.56 -5.01 45.00
N GLU A 361 -9.66 -5.67 46.15
CA GLU A 361 -10.73 -5.41 47.13
C GLU A 361 -10.26 -4.49 48.26
N GLU A 362 -9.02 -4.69 48.73
CA GLU A 362 -8.42 -3.90 49.81
C GLU A 362 -8.13 -2.47 49.35
N ILE A 363 -8.62 -1.49 50.12
CA ILE A 363 -8.57 -0.08 49.74
C ILE A 363 -7.13 0.44 49.71
N GLU A 364 -6.28 -0.02 50.63
CA GLU A 364 -4.86 0.32 50.70
C GLU A 364 -4.11 -0.14 49.44
N GLU A 365 -4.41 -1.34 48.93
CA GLU A 365 -3.81 -1.85 47.70
C GLU A 365 -4.27 -1.07 46.47
N ILE A 366 -5.56 -0.70 46.40
CA ILE A 366 -6.09 0.17 45.33
C ILE A 366 -5.34 1.51 45.34
N ILE A 367 -5.21 2.13 46.50
CA ILE A 367 -4.52 3.42 46.65
C ILE A 367 -3.05 3.30 46.22
N LEU A 368 -2.35 2.26 46.67
CA LEU A 368 -0.95 2.01 46.30
C LEU A 368 -0.79 1.79 44.79
N TYR A 369 -1.67 1.00 44.19
CA TYR A 369 -1.69 0.78 42.74
C TYR A 369 -1.89 2.10 41.99
N ILE A 370 -2.85 2.92 42.43
CA ILE A 370 -3.16 4.20 41.81
C ILE A 370 -1.96 5.14 41.86
N PHE A 371 -1.29 5.26 43.01
CA PHE A 371 -0.11 6.10 43.14
C PHE A 371 1.07 5.59 42.30
N ASN A 372 1.30 4.28 42.25
CA ASN A 372 2.39 3.72 41.44
C ASN A 372 2.18 3.96 39.95
N ARG A 373 0.93 3.88 39.47
CA ARG A 373 0.60 4.01 38.05
C ARG A 373 0.44 5.47 37.59
N TRP A 374 -0.25 6.29 38.36
CA TRP A 374 -0.61 7.67 37.96
C TRP A 374 0.00 8.75 38.86
N GLY A 375 0.55 8.39 40.02
CA GLY A 375 1.09 9.34 41.01
C GLY A 375 2.45 9.93 40.64
N LYS A 376 3.12 9.45 39.59
CA LYS A 376 4.34 10.06 39.07
C LYS A 376 3.99 11.10 38.00
N SER A 377 3.56 12.27 38.44
CA SER A 377 3.69 13.48 37.62
C SER A 377 5.18 13.78 37.44
N ASN A 378 5.59 13.99 36.19
CA ASN A 378 6.94 14.36 35.75
C ASN A 378 7.73 15.20 36.79
N ARG A 379 8.90 14.71 37.17
CA ARG A 379 10.04 15.59 37.49
C ARG A 379 10.75 15.96 36.20
#